data_AF-A0A846PVB4-F1
#
_entry.id   AF-A0A846PVB4-F1
#
_cell.length_a   1.000
_cell.length_b   1.000
_cell.length_c   1.000
_cell.angle_alpha   90.00
_cell.angle_beta   90.00
_cell.angle_gamma   90.00
#
_symmetry.space_group_name_H-M   'P 1'
#
loop_
_entity.id
_entity.type
_entity.pdbx_description
1 polymer ?
#
loop_
_entity_poly.entity_id
_entity_poly.type
_entity_poly.pdbx_seq_one_letter_code
_entity_poly.pdbx_strand_id
1 'polypeptide(L)'
;MAQIKGFEQFGFKRNGENDTQHYGSCPFCRSSKERFYVNKESALWDCKVCGRSGNFSQFLEQISEQHQAAITGALISKLSRSRGIKPQTLKSWGVGWSGIYFTWAARGNMNSSPTDLRRYQLGKKVLATSGSKLSLITSPRDTETKKVWIMEGDWDGMALWECLRSLKIQDQVYASPGAGILPKRLFSLFDGKDVIVCYDNDDAGQRG
;
A
#
# COMPACT_ATOMS: atom_id res chain seq x y z
N MET A 1 4.25 6.58 -19.37
CA MET A 1 5.45 5.71 -19.17
C MET A 1 5.70 5.24 -17.73
N ALA A 2 5.55 6.06 -16.67
CA ALA A 2 5.98 5.63 -15.33
C ALA A 2 5.20 4.45 -14.72
N GLN A 3 3.90 4.32 -15.03
CA GLN A 3 3.02 3.33 -14.40
C GLN A 3 3.20 1.90 -14.94
N ILE A 4 3.74 1.69 -16.15
CA ILE A 4 3.92 0.33 -16.69
C ILE A 4 4.84 -0.51 -15.81
N LYS A 5 5.91 0.11 -15.27
CA LYS A 5 6.82 -0.53 -14.31
C LYS A 5 6.09 -0.97 -13.04
N GLY A 6 5.05 -0.25 -12.63
CA GLY A 6 4.21 -0.63 -11.50
C GLY A 6 3.42 -1.92 -11.78
N PHE A 7 2.83 -2.06 -12.98
CA PHE A 7 2.19 -3.32 -13.37
C PHE A 7 3.21 -4.47 -13.40
N GLU A 8 4.39 -4.24 -13.99
CA GLU A 8 5.46 -5.25 -14.10
C GLU A 8 5.96 -5.72 -12.72
N GLN A 9 6.04 -4.81 -11.74
CA GLN A 9 6.41 -5.14 -10.35
C GLN A 9 5.46 -6.12 -9.67
N PHE A 10 4.22 -6.23 -10.15
CA PHE A 10 3.19 -7.12 -9.60
C PHE A 10 2.83 -8.26 -10.56
N GLY A 11 3.74 -8.61 -11.47
CA GLY A 11 3.68 -9.85 -12.24
C GLY A 11 3.05 -9.73 -13.63
N PHE A 12 2.71 -8.52 -14.10
CA PHE A 12 2.45 -8.33 -15.52
C PHE A 12 3.76 -8.56 -16.28
N LYS A 13 3.78 -9.56 -17.17
CA LYS A 13 4.94 -9.83 -18.03
C LYS A 13 4.67 -9.24 -19.40
N ARG A 14 5.25 -8.08 -19.69
CA ARG A 14 5.12 -7.39 -20.97
C ARG A 14 5.83 -8.19 -22.07
N ASN A 15 5.10 -8.54 -23.12
CA ASN A 15 5.62 -9.32 -24.24
C ASN A 15 5.64 -8.51 -25.54
N GLY A 16 4.88 -7.42 -25.61
CA GLY A 16 4.94 -6.48 -26.71
C GLY A 16 4.14 -5.22 -26.46
N GLU A 17 4.07 -4.39 -27.50
CA GLU A 17 3.26 -3.19 -27.53
C GLU A 17 2.85 -2.86 -28.97
N ASN A 18 1.73 -2.15 -29.10
CA ASN A 18 1.32 -1.48 -30.32
C ASN A 18 1.29 0.03 -30.06
N ASP A 19 0.71 0.83 -30.96
CA ASP A 19 0.71 2.30 -30.83
C ASP A 19 0.07 2.79 -29.51
N THR A 20 -0.96 2.12 -29.01
CA THR A 20 -1.78 2.62 -27.90
C THR A 20 -1.67 1.82 -26.61
N GLN A 21 -1.18 0.57 -26.68
CA GLN A 21 -1.21 -0.37 -25.55
C GLN A 21 0.08 -1.19 -25.44
N HIS A 22 0.45 -1.50 -24.20
CA HIS A 22 1.31 -2.64 -23.89
C HIS A 22 0.44 -3.88 -23.71
N TYR A 23 0.97 -5.06 -24.06
CA TYR A 23 0.28 -6.33 -23.83
C TYR A 23 1.21 -7.44 -23.34
N GLY A 24 0.62 -8.47 -22.74
CA GLY A 24 1.38 -9.58 -22.17
C GLY A 24 0.58 -10.48 -21.24
N SER A 25 1.29 -11.16 -20.32
CA SER A 25 0.68 -12.13 -19.39
C SER A 25 -0.02 -11.45 -18.21
N CYS A 26 -1.25 -11.88 -17.92
CA CYS A 26 -2.05 -11.36 -16.82
C CYS A 26 -1.51 -11.81 -15.44
N PRO A 27 -1.28 -10.90 -14.47
CA PRO A 27 -0.80 -11.27 -13.13
C PRO A 27 -1.84 -12.01 -12.29
N PHE A 28 -3.12 -11.85 -12.63
CA PHE A 28 -4.24 -12.42 -11.87
C PHE A 28 -4.52 -13.87 -12.25
N CYS A 29 -4.75 -14.14 -13.53
CA CYS A 29 -5.13 -15.48 -13.99
C CYS A 29 -3.95 -16.32 -14.50
N ARG A 30 -2.77 -15.69 -14.68
CA ARG A 30 -1.51 -16.34 -15.11
C ARG A 30 -1.66 -17.19 -16.38
N SER A 31 -2.66 -16.88 -17.20
CA SER A 31 -2.85 -17.57 -18.48
C SER A 31 -1.67 -17.27 -19.38
N SER A 32 -1.22 -18.29 -20.12
CA SER A 32 -0.24 -18.13 -21.20
C SER A 32 -0.79 -17.35 -22.40
N LYS A 33 -2.12 -17.16 -22.47
CA LYS A 33 -2.75 -16.34 -23.51
C LYS A 33 -2.50 -14.87 -23.16
N GLU A 34 -1.56 -14.25 -23.87
CA GLU A 34 -1.05 -12.87 -23.69
C GLU A 34 -2.11 -11.79 -23.97
N ARG A 35 -3.21 -11.80 -23.22
CA ARG A 35 -4.37 -10.94 -23.44
C ARG A 35 -4.63 -10.04 -22.23
N PHE A 36 -3.58 -9.60 -21.55
CA PHE A 36 -3.61 -8.49 -20.62
C PHE A 36 -3.11 -7.24 -21.33
N TYR A 37 -3.93 -6.21 -21.41
CA TYR A 37 -3.63 -4.97 -22.12
C TYR A 37 -3.58 -3.80 -21.14
N VAL A 38 -2.64 -2.88 -21.35
CA VAL A 38 -2.51 -1.64 -20.57
C VAL A 38 -2.35 -0.48 -21.54
N ASN A 39 -3.27 0.49 -21.50
CA ASN A 39 -3.19 1.70 -22.29
C ASN A 39 -1.99 2.56 -21.85
N LYS A 40 -1.19 3.04 -22.82
CA LYS A 40 0.07 3.76 -22.58
C LYS A 40 -0.11 5.13 -21.90
N GLU A 41 -1.27 5.76 -22.10
CA GLU A 41 -1.57 7.12 -21.65
C GLU A 41 -2.41 7.13 -20.37
N SER A 42 -3.54 6.42 -20.40
CA SER A 42 -4.52 6.43 -19.30
C SER A 42 -4.23 5.41 -18.20
N ALA A 43 -3.34 4.44 -18.47
CA ALA A 43 -3.10 3.28 -17.62
C ALA A 43 -4.38 2.48 -17.27
N LEU A 44 -5.43 2.62 -18.08
CA LEU A 44 -6.54 1.69 -18.09
C LEU A 44 -6.04 0.34 -18.58
N TRP A 45 -6.52 -0.72 -17.95
CA TRP A 45 -6.12 -2.08 -18.26
C TRP A 45 -7.32 -3.01 -18.29
N ASP A 46 -7.17 -4.11 -19.03
CA ASP A 46 -8.14 -5.18 -19.06
C ASP A 46 -7.49 -6.50 -19.45
N CYS A 47 -8.06 -7.59 -18.95
CA CYS A 47 -7.69 -8.94 -19.32
C CYS A 47 -8.82 -9.64 -20.06
N LYS A 48 -8.61 -9.95 -21.34
CA LYS A 48 -9.60 -10.69 -22.15
C LYS A 48 -9.69 -12.18 -21.84
N VAL A 49 -8.94 -12.68 -20.84
CA VAL A 49 -9.03 -14.08 -20.40
C VAL A 49 -9.91 -14.21 -19.16
N CYS A 50 -9.60 -13.46 -18.09
CA CYS A 50 -10.35 -13.55 -16.84
C CYS A 50 -11.39 -12.44 -16.64
N GLY A 51 -11.51 -11.51 -17.60
CA GLY A 51 -12.52 -10.45 -17.59
C GLY A 51 -12.24 -9.29 -16.63
N ARG A 52 -11.18 -9.36 -15.79
CA ARG A 52 -10.79 -8.27 -14.89
C ARG A 52 -10.33 -7.04 -15.68
N SER A 53 -10.67 -5.85 -15.20
CA SER A 53 -10.27 -4.57 -15.78
C SER A 53 -10.24 -3.46 -14.73
N GLY A 54 -9.73 -2.29 -15.10
CA GLY A 54 -9.79 -1.09 -14.28
C GLY A 54 -8.74 -0.04 -14.64
N ASN A 55 -8.55 0.92 -13.75
CA ASN A 55 -7.42 1.85 -13.75
C ASN A 55 -6.27 1.32 -12.86
N PHE A 56 -5.16 2.05 -12.80
CA PHE A 56 -4.00 1.65 -12.00
C PHE A 56 -4.29 1.49 -10.50
N SER A 57 -5.14 2.33 -9.91
CA SER A 57 -5.52 2.18 -8.50
C SER A 57 -6.34 0.91 -8.26
N GLN A 58 -7.28 0.58 -9.15
CA GLN A 58 -8.05 -0.66 -9.11
C GLN A 58 -7.17 -1.89 -9.33
N PHE A 59 -6.09 -1.77 -10.12
CA PHE A 59 -5.07 -2.82 -10.25
C PHE A 59 -4.40 -3.09 -8.90
N LEU A 60 -3.89 -2.05 -8.23
CA LEU A 60 -3.22 -2.17 -6.93
C LEU A 60 -4.14 -2.73 -5.85
N GLU A 61 -5.42 -2.37 -5.88
CA GLU A 61 -6.45 -2.91 -4.99
C GLU A 61 -6.61 -4.42 -5.17
N GLN A 62 -6.87 -4.87 -6.40
CA GLN A 62 -7.04 -6.30 -6.70
C GLN A 62 -5.78 -7.12 -6.41
N ILE A 63 -4.58 -6.55 -6.62
CA ILE A 63 -3.32 -7.19 -6.24
C ILE A 63 -3.18 -7.29 -4.72
N SER A 64 -3.51 -6.22 -4.00
CA SER A 64 -3.47 -6.21 -2.53
C SER A 64 -4.38 -7.29 -1.95
N GLU A 65 -5.61 -7.42 -2.45
CA GLU A 65 -6.55 -8.47 -2.04
C GLU A 65 -6.00 -9.88 -2.30
N GLN A 66 -5.44 -10.11 -3.50
CA GLN A 66 -4.82 -11.39 -3.83
C GLN A 66 -3.63 -11.71 -2.90
N HIS A 67 -2.82 -10.71 -2.56
CA HIS A 67 -1.71 -10.89 -1.62
C HIS A 67 -2.18 -11.15 -0.20
N GLN A 68 -3.24 -10.47 0.26
CA GLN A 68 -3.85 -10.72 1.57
C GLN A 68 -4.44 -12.14 1.65
N ALA A 69 -5.04 -12.64 0.58
CA ALA A 69 -5.51 -14.02 0.53
C ALA A 69 -4.36 -15.05 0.52
N ALA A 70 -3.19 -14.68 -0.01
CA ALA A 70 -2.03 -15.56 -0.14
C ALA A 70 -1.14 -15.63 1.11
N ILE A 71 -1.29 -14.72 2.08
CA ILE A 71 -0.43 -14.72 3.28
C ILE A 71 -0.82 -15.84 4.25
N THR A 72 0.17 -16.61 4.70
CA THR A 72 -0.06 -17.73 5.62
C THR A 72 0.22 -17.36 7.08
N GLY A 73 -0.27 -18.18 8.01
CA GLY A 73 0.04 -18.08 9.44
C GLY A 73 1.55 -18.04 9.74
N ALA A 74 2.33 -18.89 9.07
CA ALA A 74 3.78 -18.93 9.26
C ALA A 74 4.47 -17.63 8.79
N LEU A 75 4.05 -17.08 7.64
CA LEU A 75 4.59 -15.83 7.11
C LEU A 75 4.26 -14.63 7.99
N ILE A 76 2.99 -14.51 8.43
CA ILE A 76 2.58 -13.41 9.31
C ILE A 76 3.30 -13.48 10.66
N SER A 77 3.47 -14.69 11.24
CA SER A 77 4.24 -14.86 12.48
C SER A 77 5.72 -14.52 12.31
N LYS A 78 6.30 -14.81 11.14
CA LYS A 78 7.69 -14.43 10.82
C LYS A 78 7.85 -12.91 10.78
N LEU A 79 6.94 -12.20 10.10
CA LEU A 79 6.95 -10.74 10.06
C LEU A 79 6.72 -10.14 11.45
N SER A 80 5.74 -10.68 12.18
CA SER A 80 5.41 -10.26 13.55
C SER A 80 6.63 -10.31 14.46
N ARG A 81 7.37 -11.43 14.51
CA ARG A 81 8.60 -11.54 15.31
C ARG A 81 9.68 -10.55 14.89
N SER A 82 9.82 -10.31 13.58
CA SER A 82 10.83 -9.37 13.07
C SER A 82 10.52 -7.91 13.39
N ARG A 83 9.25 -7.55 13.57
CA ARG A 83 8.81 -6.16 13.75
C ARG A 83 8.26 -5.85 15.14
N GLY A 84 8.04 -6.85 15.98
CA GLY A 84 7.44 -6.66 17.30
C GLY A 84 5.96 -6.26 17.25
N ILE A 85 5.28 -6.53 16.14
CA ILE A 85 3.86 -6.18 15.92
C ILE A 85 3.02 -7.45 15.93
N LYS A 86 1.86 -7.46 16.61
CA LYS A 86 1.01 -8.66 16.68
C LYS A 86 0.53 -9.09 15.30
N PRO A 87 0.37 -10.41 15.05
CA PRO A 87 -0.16 -10.90 13.78
C PRO A 87 -1.55 -10.32 13.45
N GLN A 88 -2.39 -10.10 14.46
CA GLN A 88 -3.72 -9.52 14.27
C GLN A 88 -3.66 -8.06 13.79
N THR A 89 -2.70 -7.28 14.29
CA THR A 89 -2.44 -5.91 13.83
C THR A 89 -2.05 -5.92 12.36
N LEU A 90 -1.05 -6.71 11.98
CA LEU A 90 -0.60 -6.82 10.58
C LEU A 90 -1.75 -7.24 9.64
N LYS A 91 -2.57 -8.21 10.03
CA LYS A 91 -3.77 -8.60 9.27
C LYS A 91 -4.78 -7.46 9.15
N SER A 92 -5.02 -6.72 10.23
CA SER A 92 -5.99 -5.62 10.23
C SER A 92 -5.55 -4.51 9.26
N TRP A 93 -4.24 -4.23 9.20
CA TRP A 93 -3.64 -3.29 8.24
C TRP A 93 -3.54 -3.83 6.80
N GLY A 94 -4.14 -4.98 6.52
CA GLY A 94 -4.21 -5.55 5.17
C GLY A 94 -2.86 -6.02 4.64
N VAL A 95 -1.95 -6.45 5.52
CA VAL A 95 -0.66 -7.03 5.10
C VAL A 95 -0.91 -8.36 4.37
N GLY A 96 -0.38 -8.44 3.15
CA GLY A 96 -0.41 -9.60 2.28
C GLY A 96 0.99 -10.08 1.87
N TRP A 97 1.03 -11.13 1.05
CA TRP A 97 2.25 -11.74 0.53
C TRP A 97 2.21 -11.91 -1.00
N SER A 98 3.24 -11.40 -1.68
CA SER A 98 3.35 -11.47 -3.15
C SER A 98 4.03 -12.73 -3.68
N GLY A 99 4.50 -13.62 -2.79
CA GLY A 99 5.46 -14.68 -3.12
C GLY A 99 6.91 -14.30 -2.81
N ILE A 100 7.23 -13.00 -2.74
CA ILE A 100 8.59 -12.48 -2.50
C ILE A 100 8.59 -11.34 -1.46
N TYR A 101 7.57 -10.50 -1.47
CA TYR A 101 7.44 -9.34 -0.59
C TYR A 101 6.19 -9.42 0.28
N PHE A 102 6.30 -8.89 1.50
CA PHE A 102 5.13 -8.45 2.26
C PHE A 102 4.61 -7.16 1.62
N THR A 103 3.29 -7.02 1.53
CA THR A 103 2.67 -5.85 0.88
C THR A 103 1.48 -5.30 1.64
N TRP A 104 1.27 -3.99 1.60
CA TRP A 104 0.07 -3.33 2.15
C TRP A 104 -0.21 -2.03 1.39
N ALA A 105 -1.49 -1.67 1.29
CA ALA A 105 -1.94 -0.56 0.46
C ALA A 105 -1.76 0.79 1.15
N ALA A 106 -1.31 1.81 0.42
CA ALA A 106 -1.34 3.21 0.86
C ALA A 106 -2.43 3.97 0.09
N ARG A 107 -3.39 4.50 0.83
CA ARG A 107 -4.64 5.05 0.30
C ARG A 107 -4.88 6.51 0.71
N GLY A 108 -4.16 7.03 1.71
CA GLY A 108 -4.47 8.31 2.32
C GLY A 108 -5.69 8.19 3.24
N ASN A 109 -6.85 7.82 2.70
CA ASN A 109 -8.08 7.54 3.45
C ASN A 109 -8.56 6.09 3.19
N MET A 110 -9.18 5.43 4.17
CA MET A 110 -9.63 4.03 4.05
C MET A 110 -10.69 3.81 2.96
N ASN A 111 -11.51 4.82 2.66
CA ASN A 111 -12.55 4.79 1.64
C ASN A 111 -12.02 5.13 0.24
N SER A 112 -10.73 5.46 0.11
CA SER A 112 -10.10 5.78 -1.17
C SER A 112 -9.45 4.55 -1.79
N SER A 113 -9.46 4.50 -3.13
CA SER A 113 -8.67 3.53 -3.87
C SER A 113 -7.17 3.71 -3.58
N PRO A 114 -6.36 2.64 -3.62
CA PRO A 114 -4.95 2.74 -3.31
C PRO A 114 -4.22 3.49 -4.40
N THR A 115 -3.28 4.31 -3.95
CA THR A 115 -2.42 5.11 -4.84
C THR A 115 -0.99 4.59 -4.85
N ASP A 116 -0.68 3.69 -3.90
CA ASP A 116 0.56 2.93 -3.81
C ASP A 116 0.29 1.57 -3.14
N LEU A 117 1.15 0.59 -3.43
CA LEU A 117 1.20 -0.70 -2.74
C LEU A 117 2.64 -0.90 -2.25
N ARG A 118 2.82 -0.81 -0.93
CA ARG A 118 4.12 -0.92 -0.28
C ARG A 118 4.65 -2.33 -0.43
N ARG A 119 5.97 -2.47 -0.57
CA ARG A 119 6.65 -3.77 -0.64
C ARG A 119 7.80 -3.81 0.35
N TYR A 120 7.92 -4.92 1.07
CA TYR A 120 8.95 -5.10 2.06
C TYR A 120 9.46 -6.54 2.09
N GLN A 121 10.78 -6.66 2.22
CA GLN A 121 11.47 -7.91 2.51
C GLN A 121 12.17 -7.77 3.86
N LEU A 122 12.20 -8.83 4.66
CA LEU A 122 12.77 -8.80 6.01
C LEU A 122 14.18 -8.19 6.04
N GLY A 123 14.39 -7.21 6.91
CA GLY A 123 15.66 -6.51 7.07
C GLY A 123 16.02 -5.52 5.95
N LYS A 124 15.10 -5.26 5.00
CA LYS A 124 15.30 -4.29 3.91
C LYS A 124 14.48 -3.02 4.14
N LYS A 125 14.65 -2.02 3.28
CA LYS A 125 13.80 -0.81 3.28
C LYS A 125 12.43 -1.13 2.69
N VAL A 126 11.41 -0.38 3.10
CA VAL A 126 10.09 -0.39 2.45
C VAL A 126 10.23 0.30 1.10
N LEU A 127 9.65 -0.29 0.07
CA LEU A 127 9.69 0.21 -1.30
C LEU A 127 8.28 0.61 -1.75
N ALA A 128 8.17 1.78 -2.37
CA ALA A 128 6.99 2.18 -3.11
C ALA A 128 6.88 1.42 -4.45
N THR A 129 5.68 1.44 -5.02
CA THR A 129 5.41 1.01 -6.39
C THR A 129 5.92 2.05 -7.38
N SER A 130 6.58 1.62 -8.44
CA SER A 130 7.05 2.52 -9.50
C SER A 130 5.89 3.20 -10.22
N GLY A 131 5.96 4.52 -10.38
CA GLY A 131 4.92 5.31 -11.04
C GLY A 131 3.67 5.54 -10.18
N SER A 132 3.69 5.12 -8.92
CA SER A 132 2.62 5.36 -7.96
C SER A 132 2.71 6.76 -7.36
N LYS A 133 1.60 7.26 -6.82
CA LYS A 133 1.59 8.53 -6.09
C LYS A 133 1.79 8.22 -4.62
N LEU A 134 2.93 8.62 -4.04
CA LEU A 134 3.20 8.42 -2.61
C LEU A 134 2.05 8.95 -1.76
N SER A 135 1.59 8.14 -0.82
CA SER A 135 0.45 8.43 0.05
C SER A 135 0.71 7.90 1.46
N LEU A 136 -0.15 8.29 2.38
CA LEU A 136 -0.15 7.76 3.74
C LEU A 136 -0.77 6.37 3.75
N ILE A 137 -0.24 5.50 4.60
CA ILE A 137 -1.01 4.35 5.08
C ILE A 137 -1.89 4.85 6.24
N THR A 138 -3.08 4.28 6.38
CA THR A 138 -4.05 4.70 7.39
C THR A 138 -4.58 3.49 8.12
N SER A 139 -4.84 3.66 9.41
CA SER A 139 -5.21 2.55 10.28
C SER A 139 -6.58 1.97 9.94
N PRO A 140 -6.81 0.69 10.26
CA PRO A 140 -8.05 0.00 9.92
C PRO A 140 -9.24 0.60 10.67
N ARG A 141 -10.33 0.84 9.93
CA ARG A 141 -11.56 1.58 10.31
C ARG A 141 -11.34 3.08 10.40
N ASP A 142 -12.11 3.81 9.61
CA ASP A 142 -12.23 5.26 9.70
C ASP A 142 -13.27 5.54 10.81
N THR A 143 -12.82 5.65 12.06
CA THR A 143 -13.66 6.30 13.07
C THR A 143 -13.42 7.79 12.92
N GLU A 144 -14.49 8.54 12.64
CA GLU A 144 -14.45 9.99 12.64
C GLU A 144 -14.00 10.45 14.04
N THR A 145 -12.72 10.78 14.14
CA THR A 145 -12.04 11.07 15.39
C THR A 145 -11.53 12.50 15.31
N LYS A 146 -11.70 13.21 16.42
CA LYS A 146 -11.17 14.57 16.55
C LYS A 146 -9.65 14.57 16.63
N LYS A 147 -9.04 13.50 17.15
CA LYS A 147 -7.59 13.37 17.33
C LYS A 147 -7.00 12.36 16.36
N VAL A 148 -5.90 12.73 15.72
CA VAL A 148 -5.20 11.90 14.75
C VAL A 148 -3.70 11.91 14.99
N TRP A 149 -3.07 10.77 14.75
CA TRP A 149 -1.64 10.59 14.90
C TRP A 149 -0.99 10.42 13.53
N ILE A 150 0.12 11.08 13.28
CA ILE A 150 0.93 10.93 12.06
C ILE A 150 2.32 10.44 12.47
N MET A 151 2.65 9.23 12.06
CA MET A 151 3.93 8.59 12.31
C MET A 151 4.86 8.71 11.11
N GLU A 152 6.17 8.70 11.36
CA GLU A 152 7.16 8.81 10.28
C GLU A 152 7.14 7.60 9.35
N GLY A 153 7.08 6.38 9.90
CA GLY A 153 7.17 5.15 9.12
C GLY A 153 5.96 4.23 9.26
N ASP A 154 5.78 3.38 8.25
CA ASP A 154 4.70 2.39 8.18
C ASP A 154 4.64 1.49 9.43
N TRP A 155 5.79 1.08 9.96
CA TRP A 155 5.86 0.21 11.13
C TRP A 155 5.49 0.94 12.42
N ASP A 156 5.89 2.19 12.56
CA ASP A 156 5.60 3.02 13.73
C ASP A 156 4.10 3.32 13.82
N GLY A 157 3.46 3.56 12.66
CA GLY A 157 2.00 3.66 12.54
C GLY A 157 1.27 2.41 13.04
N MET A 158 1.71 1.24 12.59
CA MET A 158 1.12 -0.03 13.03
C MET A 158 1.35 -0.30 14.53
N ALA A 159 2.54 -0.01 15.04
CA ALA A 159 2.89 -0.19 16.44
C ALA A 159 2.11 0.75 17.37
N LEU A 160 2.05 2.05 17.04
CA LEU A 160 1.26 3.01 17.81
C LEU A 160 -0.21 2.62 17.82
N TRP A 161 -0.77 2.24 16.66
CA TRP A 161 -2.16 1.81 16.59
C TRP A 161 -2.42 0.61 17.53
N GLU A 162 -1.52 -0.37 17.56
CA GLU A 162 -1.63 -1.51 18.48
C GLU A 162 -1.62 -1.07 19.96
N CYS A 163 -0.75 -0.13 20.33
CA CYS A 163 -0.71 0.45 21.68
C CYS A 163 -2.00 1.20 22.02
N LEU A 164 -2.52 2.03 21.11
CA LEU A 164 -3.78 2.75 21.33
C LEU A 164 -4.96 1.79 21.50
N ARG A 165 -5.02 0.71 20.70
CA ARG A 165 -6.05 -0.33 20.84
C ARG A 165 -5.98 -1.05 22.19
N SER A 166 -4.77 -1.34 22.71
CA SER A 166 -4.63 -2.00 24.01
C SER A 166 -5.09 -1.11 25.17
N LEU A 167 -5.00 0.21 24.99
CA LEU A 167 -5.51 1.23 25.92
C LEU A 167 -6.97 1.63 25.64
N LYS A 168 -7.66 0.99 24.69
CA LYS A 168 -9.03 1.30 24.27
C LYS A 168 -9.22 2.72 23.69
N ILE A 169 -8.15 3.40 23.28
CA ILE A 169 -8.18 4.75 22.70
C ILE A 169 -8.45 4.65 21.20
N GLN A 170 -9.55 5.20 20.66
CA GLN A 170 -10.00 4.98 19.27
C GLN A 170 -9.40 5.91 18.19
N ASP A 171 -8.42 6.73 18.52
CA ASP A 171 -7.82 7.69 17.57
C ASP A 171 -7.31 7.03 16.27
N GLN A 172 -7.41 7.79 15.17
CA GLN A 172 -6.91 7.39 13.87
C GLN A 172 -5.39 7.54 13.81
N VAL A 173 -4.71 6.55 13.21
CA VAL A 173 -3.26 6.62 12.97
C VAL A 173 -2.98 6.61 11.47
N TYR A 174 -2.10 7.51 11.05
CA TYR A 174 -1.53 7.58 9.71
C TYR A 174 -0.03 7.35 9.83
N ALA A 175 0.57 6.76 8.79
CA ALA A 175 2.03 6.68 8.66
C ALA A 175 2.48 7.18 7.31
N SER A 176 3.55 7.96 7.34
CA SER A 176 4.18 8.57 6.17
C SER A 176 5.21 7.62 5.53
N PRO A 177 5.60 7.85 4.27
CA PRO A 177 6.74 7.18 3.67
C PRO A 177 8.13 7.63 4.18
N GLY A 178 8.21 8.48 5.21
CA GLY A 178 9.44 8.99 5.82
C GLY A 178 9.35 10.50 6.14
N ALA A 179 10.25 11.01 7.00
CA ALA A 179 10.15 12.33 7.63
C ALA A 179 9.81 13.49 6.68
N GLY A 180 10.38 13.53 5.48
CA GLY A 180 10.14 14.64 4.55
C GLY A 180 8.90 14.52 3.67
N ILE A 181 8.06 13.49 3.86
CA ILE A 181 7.08 13.09 2.85
C ILE A 181 5.65 13.05 3.42
N LEU A 182 5.07 14.22 3.64
CA LEU A 182 3.63 14.40 3.83
C LEU A 182 3.02 15.08 2.60
N PRO A 183 2.33 14.35 1.70
CA PRO A 183 1.84 14.94 0.47
C PRO A 183 0.76 16.01 0.75
N LYS A 184 1.02 17.26 0.36
CA LYS A 184 0.11 18.42 0.58
C LYS A 184 -1.35 18.17 0.16
N ARG A 185 -1.56 17.39 -0.90
CA ARG A 185 -2.90 17.00 -1.38
C ARG A 185 -3.74 16.23 -0.35
N LEU A 186 -3.13 15.74 0.73
CA LEU A 186 -3.78 14.99 1.81
C LEU A 186 -4.04 15.86 3.04
N PHE A 187 -3.65 17.14 3.06
CA PHE A 187 -3.79 17.99 4.24
C PHE A 187 -5.25 18.16 4.65
N SER A 188 -6.18 18.20 3.69
CA SER A 188 -7.61 18.30 3.97
C SER A 188 -8.19 17.10 4.73
N LEU A 189 -7.46 15.97 4.82
CA LEU A 189 -7.83 14.85 5.69
C LEU A 189 -7.76 15.22 7.18
N PHE A 190 -7.07 16.31 7.50
CA PHE A 190 -6.75 16.73 8.86
C PHE A 190 -7.44 18.04 9.25
N ASP A 191 -8.22 18.65 8.37
CA ASP A 191 -8.94 19.89 8.65
C ASP A 191 -9.87 19.71 9.86
N GLY A 192 -9.74 20.62 10.84
CA GLY A 192 -10.54 20.60 12.06
C GLY A 192 -10.18 19.49 13.07
N LYS A 193 -9.05 18.78 12.88
CA LYS A 193 -8.57 17.74 13.79
C LYS A 193 -7.43 18.24 14.67
N ASP A 194 -7.31 17.64 15.85
CA ASP A 194 -6.14 17.71 16.73
C ASP A 194 -5.08 16.73 16.22
N VAL A 195 -4.08 17.27 15.53
CA VAL A 195 -3.06 16.48 14.83
C VAL A 195 -1.82 16.37 15.69
N ILE A 196 -1.45 15.13 16.04
CA ILE A 196 -0.21 14.82 16.74
C ILE A 196 0.77 14.19 15.74
N VAL A 197 1.92 14.81 15.56
CA VAL A 197 3.01 14.28 14.73
C VAL A 197 4.06 13.65 15.64
N CYS A 198 4.44 12.42 15.34
CA CYS A 198 5.47 11.68 16.08
C CYS A 198 6.45 11.07 15.09
N TYR A 199 7.47 11.84 14.75
CA TYR A 199 8.58 11.41 13.89
C TYR A 199 9.78 10.98 14.72
N ASP A 200 10.78 10.41 14.06
CA ASP A 200 11.99 9.96 14.74
C ASP A 200 12.67 11.15 15.44
N ASN A 201 13.26 10.89 16.62
CA ASN A 201 13.95 11.92 17.39
C ASN A 201 15.37 12.15 16.84
N ASP A 202 15.45 12.56 15.58
CA ASP A 202 16.67 12.92 14.88
C ASP A 202 16.45 14.18 14.03
N ASP A 203 17.51 14.64 13.36
CA ASP A 203 17.47 15.83 12.53
C ASP A 203 16.47 15.73 11.36
N ALA A 204 16.25 14.53 10.83
CA ALA A 204 15.32 14.34 9.73
C ALA A 204 13.88 14.46 10.24
N GLY A 205 13.56 13.77 11.34
CA GLY A 205 12.25 13.83 11.97
C GLY A 205 11.89 15.21 12.49
N GLN A 206 12.84 15.99 13.02
CA GLN A 206 12.61 17.37 13.45
C GLN A 206 12.31 18.35 12.30
N ARG A 207 12.85 18.07 11.10
CA ARG A 207 12.61 18.90 9.90
C ARG A 207 11.31 18.55 9.18
N GLY A 208 10.81 17.34 9.37
CA GLY A 208 9.58 16.83 8.76
C GLY A 208 8.33 17.46 9.36
#